data_AF-E7GF09-F1
#
_entry.id   AF-E7GF09-F1
#
_cell.length_a   1.000
_cell.length_b   1.000
_cell.length_c   1.000
_cell.angle_alpha   90.00
_cell.angle_beta   90.00
_cell.angle_gamma   90.00
#
_symmetry.space_group_name_H-M   'P 1'
#
loop_
_entity.id
_entity.type
_entity.pdbx_description
1 polymer ?
#
loop_
_entity_poly.entity_id
_entity_poly.type
_entity_poly.pdbx_seq_one_letter_code
_entity_poly.pdbx_strand_id
1 'polypeptide(L)'
;MKRSKKKETGFARFSRRLLIVSFAAFVLGIVALNSYESSLNISCQELEKEITVIQADIDGLTMQKQELASFTRLRAVASKKGYDYKQSTVTTAVRGVQRD
;
A
#
# COMPACT_ATOMS: atom_id res chain seq x y z
N MET A 1 -62.84 9.77 31.41
CA MET A 1 -61.91 8.63 31.39
C MET A 1 -60.47 9.15 31.58
N LYS A 2 -59.95 9.22 32.81
CA LYS A 2 -58.57 9.71 33.09
C LYS A 2 -57.58 8.57 32.79
N ARG A 3 -56.83 8.66 31.69
CA ARG A 3 -55.71 7.76 31.40
C ARG A 3 -54.66 7.94 32.50
N SER A 4 -54.52 6.98 33.40
CA SER A 4 -53.42 7.00 34.37
C SER A 4 -52.13 6.76 33.61
N LYS A 5 -51.23 7.76 33.62
CA LYS A 5 -49.86 7.55 33.16
C LYS A 5 -49.21 6.63 34.19
N LYS A 6 -49.09 5.33 33.88
CA LYS A 6 -48.28 4.39 34.67
C LYS A 6 -46.89 5.01 34.82
N LYS A 7 -46.52 5.43 36.02
CA LYS A 7 -45.17 5.90 36.32
C LYS A 7 -44.24 4.71 36.09
N GLU A 8 -43.38 4.79 35.09
CA GLU A 8 -42.32 3.79 34.89
C GLU A 8 -41.55 3.62 36.20
N THR A 9 -41.40 2.37 36.65
CA THR A 9 -40.62 2.01 37.83
C THR A 9 -39.18 2.49 37.64
N GLY A 10 -38.51 2.92 38.71
CA GLY A 10 -37.14 3.45 38.62
C GLY A 10 -36.17 2.49 37.91
N PHE A 11 -36.40 1.19 38.06
CA PHE A 11 -35.67 0.11 37.39
C PHE A 11 -35.84 0.10 35.86
N ALA A 12 -37.05 0.36 35.34
CA ALA A 12 -37.31 0.44 33.90
C ALA A 12 -36.57 1.62 33.24
N ARG A 13 -36.48 2.76 33.94
CA ARG A 13 -35.70 3.91 33.46
C ARG A 13 -34.20 3.67 33.52
N PHE A 14 -33.71 2.98 34.55
CA PHE A 14 -32.30 2.64 34.71
C PHE A 14 -31.84 1.65 33.64
N SER A 15 -32.54 0.52 33.51
CA SER A 15 -32.24 -0.50 32.49
C SER A 15 -32.26 0.06 31.08
N ARG A 16 -33.26 0.90 30.74
CA ARG A 16 -33.32 1.57 29.42
C ARG A 16 -32.11 2.45 29.15
N ARG A 17 -31.62 3.21 30.13
CA ARG A 17 -30.42 4.04 29.98
C ARG A 17 -29.17 3.19 29.82
N LEU A 18 -29.04 2.12 30.61
CA LEU A 18 -27.92 1.19 30.52
C LEU A 18 -27.86 0.51 29.14
N LEU A 19 -29.01 0.11 28.61
CA LEU A 19 -29.13 -0.52 27.29
C LEU A 19 -28.70 0.43 26.16
N ILE A 20 -29.08 1.71 26.24
CA ILE A 20 -28.68 2.71 25.24
C ILE A 20 -27.17 2.95 25.29
N VAL A 21 -26.60 3.05 26.50
CA VAL A 21 -25.16 3.26 26.67
C VAL A 21 -24.36 2.05 26.20
N SER A 22 -24.78 0.83 26.55
CA SER A 22 -24.09 -0.39 26.10
C SER A 22 -24.18 -0.57 24.59
N PHE A 23 -25.34 -0.27 23.99
CA PHE A 23 -25.51 -0.33 22.55
C PHE A 23 -24.64 0.72 21.82
N ALA A 24 -24.57 1.94 22.33
CA ALA A 24 -23.69 2.97 21.78
C ALA A 24 -22.21 2.57 21.88
N ALA A 25 -21.77 2.02 23.01
CA ALA A 25 -20.41 1.51 23.18
C ALA A 25 -20.11 0.33 22.24
N PHE A 26 -21.09 -0.56 22.01
CA PHE A 26 -20.97 -1.68 21.09
C PHE A 26 -20.77 -1.22 19.64
N VAL A 27 -21.60 -0.28 19.16
CA VAL A 27 -21.48 0.27 17.80
C VAL A 27 -20.14 1.01 17.62
N LEU A 28 -19.73 1.81 18.60
CA LEU A 28 -18.43 2.49 18.56
C LEU A 28 -17.26 1.50 18.55
N GLY A 29 -17.37 0.40 19.31
CA GLY A 29 -16.38 -0.68 19.32
C GLY A 29 -16.22 -1.34 17.95
N ILE A 30 -17.32 -1.67 17.27
CA ILE A 30 -17.28 -2.26 15.92
C ILE A 30 -16.63 -1.30 14.91
N VAL A 31 -17.00 -0.02 14.93
CA VAL A 31 -16.42 0.98 14.02
C VAL A 31 -14.92 1.14 14.26
N ALA A 32 -14.50 1.21 15.53
CA ALA A 32 -13.09 1.33 15.89
C ALA A 32 -12.27 0.11 15.45
N LEU A 33 -12.80 -1.11 15.61
CA LEU A 33 -12.15 -2.35 15.16
C LEU A 33 -12.01 -2.40 13.64
N ASN A 34 -13.07 -2.06 12.90
CA ASN A 34 -13.03 -2.00 11.44
C ASN A 34 -12.03 -0.94 10.94
N SER A 35 -11.93 0.21 11.62
CA SER A 35 -10.92 1.23 11.30
C SER A 35 -9.50 0.76 11.59
N TYR A 36 -9.29 -0.03 12.66
CA TYR A 36 -7.98 -0.58 12.98
C TYR A 36 -7.52 -1.63 11.97
N GLU A 37 -8.42 -2.53 11.56
CA GLU A 37 -8.15 -3.51 10.50
C GLU A 37 -7.89 -2.84 9.15
N SER A 38 -8.67 -1.81 8.80
CA SER A 38 -8.49 -1.05 7.55
C SER A 38 -7.16 -0.30 7.52
N SER A 39 -6.77 0.34 8.63
CA SER A 39 -5.50 1.07 8.73
C SER A 39 -4.30 0.13 8.59
N LEU A 40 -4.35 -1.05 9.21
CA LEU A 40 -3.28 -2.05 9.08
C LEU A 40 -3.15 -2.56 7.64
N ASN A 41 -4.28 -2.78 6.97
CA ASN A 41 -4.28 -3.23 5.58
C ASN A 41 -3.75 -2.15 4.62
N ILE A 42 -3.99 -0.87 4.90
CA ILE A 42 -3.44 0.25 4.12
C ILE A 42 -1.92 0.33 4.33
N SER A 43 -1.44 0.26 5.57
CA SER A 43 -0.01 0.29 5.86
C SER A 43 0.75 -0.90 5.26
N CYS A 44 0.17 -2.10 5.28
CA CYS A 44 0.76 -3.26 4.60
C CYS A 44 0.87 -3.05 3.08
N GLN A 45 -0.18 -2.54 2.43
CA GLN A 45 -0.17 -2.27 0.99
C GLN A 45 0.84 -1.19 0.62
N GLU A 46 1.00 -0.16 1.44
CA GLU A 46 1.99 0.89 1.24
C GLU A 46 3.42 0.32 1.35
N LEU A 47 3.67 -0.51 2.36
CA LEU A 47 4.96 -1.19 2.53
C LEU A 47 5.28 -2.15 1.35
N GLU A 48 4.30 -2.92 0.89
CA GLU A 48 4.46 -3.83 -0.25
C GLU A 48 4.75 -3.08 -1.55
N LYS A 49 4.12 -1.92 -1.74
CA LYS A 49 4.39 -1.02 -2.86
C LYS A 49 5.81 -0.46 -2.80
N GLU A 50 6.26 -0.02 -1.64
CA GLU A 50 7.64 0.46 -1.45
C GLU A 50 8.67 -0.65 -1.75
N ILE A 51 8.44 -1.87 -1.25
CA ILE A 51 9.30 -3.03 -1.55
C ILE A 51 9.37 -3.27 -3.06
N THR A 52 8.22 -3.24 -3.73
CA THR A 52 8.15 -3.47 -5.19
C THR A 52 8.93 -2.42 -5.97
N VAL A 53 8.84 -1.14 -5.58
CA VAL A 53 9.58 -0.05 -6.21
C VAL A 53 11.09 -0.23 -6.00
N ILE A 54 11.53 -0.49 -4.77
CA ILE A 54 12.94 -0.71 -4.46
C ILE A 54 13.49 -1.92 -5.23
N GLN A 55 12.70 -2.98 -5.37
CA GLN A 55 13.11 -4.16 -6.13
C GLN A 55 13.25 -3.86 -7.63
N ALA A 56 12.33 -3.09 -8.20
CA ALA A 56 12.45 -2.64 -9.59
C ALA A 56 13.70 -1.76 -9.81
N ASP A 57 14.05 -0.91 -8.84
CA ASP A 57 15.26 -0.09 -8.89
C ASP A 57 16.53 -0.96 -8.83
N ILE A 58 16.55 -1.99 -7.97
CA ILE A 58 17.66 -2.97 -7.89
C ILE A 58 17.82 -3.72 -9.21
N ASP A 59 16.71 -4.17 -9.80
CA ASP A 59 16.74 -4.88 -11.08
C ASP A 59 17.24 -3.96 -12.21
N GLY A 60 16.79 -2.70 -12.22
CA GLY A 60 17.28 -1.68 -13.14
C GLY A 60 18.79 -1.44 -13.00
N LEU A 61 19.29 -1.27 -11.78
CA LEU A 61 20.72 -1.10 -11.50
C LEU A 61 21.54 -2.34 -11.88
N THR A 62 21.00 -3.53 -11.62
CA THR A 62 21.65 -4.80 -11.99
C THR A 62 21.77 -4.93 -13.50
N MET A 63 20.70 -4.58 -14.22
CA MET A 63 20.69 -4.57 -15.68
C MET A 63 21.72 -3.57 -16.23
N GLN A 64 21.77 -2.34 -15.71
CA GLN A 64 22.77 -1.34 -16.11
C GLN A 64 24.20 -1.82 -15.85
N LYS A 65 24.45 -2.49 -14.72
CA LYS A 65 25.77 -3.06 -14.40
C LYS A 65 26.16 -4.17 -15.39
N GLN A 66 25.22 -5.04 -15.74
CA GLN A 66 25.44 -6.11 -16.72
C GLN A 66 25.68 -5.54 -18.13
N GLU A 67 24.94 -4.50 -18.51
CA GLU A 67 25.09 -3.79 -19.77
C GLU A 67 26.49 -3.16 -19.86
N LEU A 68 26.93 -2.45 -18.83
CA LEU A 68 28.26 -1.84 -18.75
C LEU A 68 29.39 -2.88 -18.79
N ALA A 69 29.22 -4.00 -18.08
CA ALA A 69 30.19 -5.11 -18.14
C ALA A 69 30.28 -5.70 -19.54
N SER A 70 29.15 -5.84 -20.23
CA SER A 70 29.07 -6.31 -21.62
C SER A 70 29.76 -5.32 -22.57
N PHE A 71 29.53 -4.01 -22.41
CA PHE A 71 30.20 -2.99 -23.20
C PHE A 71 31.70 -2.94 -22.96
N THR A 72 32.14 -3.12 -21.72
CA THR A 72 33.57 -3.19 -21.40
C THR A 72 34.23 -4.36 -22.13
N ARG A 73 33.56 -5.52 -22.18
CA ARG A 73 34.03 -6.69 -22.93
C ARG A 73 34.05 -6.42 -24.44
N LEU A 74 33.00 -5.83 -24.99
CA LEU A 74 32.92 -5.50 -26.41
C LEU A 74 34.01 -4.49 -26.82
N ARG A 75 34.24 -3.47 -26.00
CA ARG A 75 35.31 -2.49 -26.19
C ARG A 75 36.68 -3.16 -26.17
N ALA A 76 36.95 -4.03 -25.20
CA ALA A 76 38.22 -4.75 -25.10
C ALA A 76 38.49 -5.62 -26.34
N VAL A 77 37.46 -6.30 -26.88
CA VAL A 77 37.58 -7.11 -28.10
C VAL A 77 37.79 -6.22 -29.34
N ALA A 78 37.06 -5.10 -29.44
CA ALA A 78 37.21 -4.16 -30.55
C ALA A 78 38.62 -3.56 -30.57
N SER A 79 39.12 -3.07 -29.43
CA SER A 79 40.47 -2.52 -29.30
C SER A 79 41.54 -3.56 -29.63
N LYS A 80 41.37 -4.82 -29.21
CA LYS A 80 42.29 -5.92 -29.56
C LYS A 80 42.36 -6.17 -31.07
N LYS A 81 41.29 -5.89 -31.81
CA LYS A 81 41.21 -6.02 -33.27
C LYS A 81 41.55 -4.72 -34.02
N GLY A 82 41.94 -3.65 -33.33
CA GLY A 82 42.26 -2.36 -33.92
C GLY A 82 41.07 -1.47 -34.27
N TYR A 83 39.87 -1.80 -33.79
CA TYR A 83 38.65 -1.00 -33.99
C TYR A 83 38.30 -0.19 -32.74
N ASP A 84 37.74 1.01 -32.92
CA ASP A 84 37.17 1.81 -31.83
C ASP A 84 35.68 1.46 -31.64
N TYR A 85 35.28 1.20 -30.40
CA TYR A 85 33.91 0.82 -30.07
C TYR A 85 33.10 2.06 -29.68
N LYS A 86 32.04 2.37 -30.46
CA LYS A 86 31.05 3.40 -30.13
C LYS A 86 29.71 2.76 -29.77
N GLN A 87 29.24 3.02 -28.56
CA GLN A 87 27.91 2.61 -28.11
C GLN A 87 26.86 3.51 -28.76
N SER A 88 25.85 2.92 -29.41
CA SER A 88 24.62 3.62 -29.77
C SER A 88 23.66 3.52 -28.59
N THR A 89 23.34 4.64 -27.95
CA THR A 89 22.36 4.70 -26.86
C THR A 89 20.97 4.40 -27.43
N VAL A 90 20.52 3.14 -27.33
CA VAL A 90 19.12 2.79 -27.52
C VAL A 90 18.42 3.02 -26.19
N THR A 91 17.87 4.23 -26.01
CA THR A 91 17.01 4.54 -24.87
C THR A 91 15.70 3.77 -25.03
N THR A 92 15.61 2.57 -24.45
CA THR A 92 14.33 1.86 -24.29
C THR A 92 13.50 2.58 -23.25
N ALA A 93 12.67 3.53 -23.69
CA ALA A 93 11.61 4.10 -22.88
C ALA A 93 10.56 3.01 -22.63
N VAL A 94 10.54 2.43 -21.42
CA VAL A 94 9.44 1.60 -20.97
C VAL A 94 8.25 2.53 -20.76
N ARG A 95 7.34 2.55 -21.74
CA ARG A 95 6.06 3.28 -21.69
C ARG A 95 5.19 2.61 -20.63
N GLY A 96 5.24 3.11 -19.40
CA GLY A 96 4.26 2.78 -18.37
C GLY A 96 2.86 3.11 -18.87
N VAL A 97 1.98 2.13 -18.90
CA VAL A 97 0.56 2.30 -19.27
C VAL A 97 -0.07 3.21 -18.22
N GLN A 98 -0.46 4.43 -18.59
CA GLN A 98 -1.43 5.22 -17.82
C GLN A 98 -2.76 4.44 -17.83
N ARG A 99 -3.30 4.19 -16.64
CA ARG A 99 -4.66 3.71 -16.46
C ARG A 99 -5.50 4.89 -15.99
N ASP A 100 -6.46 5.27 -16.83
CA ASP A 100 -7.58 6.17 -16.50
C ASP A 100 -8.47 5.59 -15.40
#